data_AF-A0A959Z186-F1
#
_entry.id   AF-A0A959Z186-F1
#
_cell.length_a   1.000
_cell.length_b   1.000
_cell.length_c   1.000
_cell.angle_alpha   90.00
_cell.angle_beta   90.00
_cell.angle_gamma   90.00
#
_symmetry.space_group_name_H-M   'P 1'
#
loop_
_entity.id
_entity.type
_entity.pdbx_description
1 polymer ?
#
loop_
_entity_poly.entity_id
_entity_poly.type
_entity_poly.pdbx_seq_one_letter_code
_entity_poly.pdbx_strand_id
1 'polypeptide(L)'
;HIGFNLANTLLFIGFIPFLVKVVTWMVPSREKADEEFRLEYIDTDIPLSPEVSLLEARKEIAKFGRITQKMLGYLRNLLVQTDAVQRNMLLDKLKKYEEITDRIEVEVGAYLTKTATEARNEEVSARIRGLLAIIGDLERVGDIFFQMSKQLERKMADRLWFSPEQRENLMGMLDLLDEAFVVMLRNLDGDAEKLSLDAAVEVEQRINRRRDKLRRAHLKSVETGSYNVKSGLIYSDLFSSCEKVGDHLINVSEALAGEI
;
A
#
# COMPACT_ATOMS: atom_id res chain seq x y z
N HIS A 1 17.51 -17.85 -42.55
CA HIS A 1 17.10 -17.86 -41.12
C HIS A 1 16.70 -16.48 -40.60
N ILE A 2 17.54 -15.45 -40.72
CA ILE A 2 17.23 -14.09 -40.20
C ILE A 2 16.03 -13.45 -40.93
N GLY A 3 15.95 -13.55 -42.26
CA GLY A 3 14.83 -12.97 -43.02
C GLY A 3 13.47 -13.61 -42.74
N PHE A 4 13.44 -14.91 -42.45
CA PHE A 4 12.22 -15.62 -42.07
C PHE A 4 11.72 -15.16 -40.69
N ASN A 5 12.63 -15.01 -39.72
CA ASN A 5 12.28 -14.51 -38.39
C ASN A 5 11.85 -13.04 -38.42
N LEU A 6 12.48 -12.19 -39.24
CA LEU A 6 12.10 -10.78 -39.36
C LEU A 6 10.72 -10.60 -40.01
N ALA A 7 10.42 -11.37 -41.06
CA ALA A 7 9.11 -11.38 -41.70
C ALA A 7 8.02 -11.87 -40.74
N ASN A 8 8.28 -12.93 -39.97
CA ASN A 8 7.36 -13.42 -38.95
C ASN A 8 7.14 -12.40 -37.83
N THR A 9 8.19 -11.75 -37.32
CA THR A 9 8.05 -10.71 -36.29
C THR A 9 7.22 -9.53 -36.76
N LEU A 10 7.43 -9.05 -38.01
CA LEU A 10 6.64 -7.96 -38.59
C LEU A 10 5.17 -8.35 -38.79
N LEU A 11 4.92 -9.60 -39.20
CA LEU A 11 3.57 -10.15 -39.31
C LEU A 11 2.88 -10.19 -37.94
N PHE A 12 3.55 -10.75 -36.92
CA PHE A 12 2.97 -10.94 -35.59
C PHE A 12 2.80 -9.66 -34.78
N ILE A 13 3.58 -8.60 -35.04
CA ILE A 13 3.39 -7.28 -34.40
C ILE A 13 1.96 -6.76 -34.60
N GLY A 14 1.37 -6.95 -35.78
CA GLY A 14 -0.02 -6.57 -36.06
C GLY A 14 -1.06 -7.39 -35.28
N PHE A 15 -0.70 -8.61 -34.86
CA PHE A 15 -1.54 -9.51 -34.07
C PHE A 15 -1.31 -9.38 -32.56
N ILE A 16 -0.31 -8.62 -32.10
CA ILE A 16 -0.08 -8.38 -30.67
C ILE A 16 -1.33 -7.81 -29.98
N PRO A 17 -2.04 -6.79 -30.51
CA PRO A 17 -3.26 -6.28 -29.89
C PRO A 17 -4.37 -7.34 -29.78
N PHE A 18 -4.47 -8.22 -30.78
CA PHE A 18 -5.43 -9.31 -30.80
C PHE A 18 -5.06 -10.41 -29.78
N LEU A 19 -3.79 -10.82 -29.73
CA LEU A 19 -3.30 -11.80 -28.76
C LEU A 19 -3.43 -11.27 -27.32
N VAL A 20 -3.14 -9.99 -27.09
CA VAL A 20 -3.39 -9.35 -25.78
C VAL A 20 -4.87 -9.43 -25.42
N LYS A 21 -5.79 -9.14 -26.36
CA LYS A 21 -7.24 -9.23 -26.12
C LYS A 21 -7.73 -10.65 -25.87
N VAL A 22 -7.15 -11.64 -26.56
CA VAL A 22 -7.48 -13.06 -26.36
C VAL A 22 -6.93 -13.56 -25.02
N VAL A 23 -5.71 -13.18 -24.65
CA VAL A 23 -5.10 -13.55 -23.36
C VAL A 23 -5.84 -12.87 -22.20
N THR A 24 -6.20 -11.59 -22.30
CA THR A 24 -7.00 -10.90 -21.28
C THR A 24 -8.43 -11.43 -21.18
N TRP A 25 -8.96 -12.04 -22.24
CA TRP A 25 -10.27 -12.70 -22.24
C TRP A 25 -10.21 -14.16 -21.75
N MET A 26 -9.14 -14.90 -22.06
CA MET A 26 -8.95 -16.31 -21.66
C MET A 26 -8.47 -16.48 -20.22
N VAL A 27 -7.72 -15.51 -19.68
CA VAL A 27 -7.46 -15.44 -18.25
C VAL A 27 -8.75 -14.92 -17.62
N PRO A 28 -9.50 -15.74 -16.87
CA PRO A 28 -10.67 -15.25 -16.16
C PRO A 28 -10.16 -14.14 -15.25
N SER A 29 -10.63 -12.92 -15.47
CA SER A 29 -10.43 -11.86 -14.51
C SER A 29 -11.04 -12.34 -13.18
N ARG A 30 -10.18 -12.84 -12.29
CA ARG A 30 -10.45 -12.81 -10.84
C ARG A 30 -10.63 -11.36 -10.35
N GLU A 31 -10.46 -10.39 -11.23
CA GLU A 31 -10.82 -8.98 -11.06
C GLU A 31 -12.27 -8.65 -11.46
N LYS A 32 -13.17 -9.63 -11.63
CA LYS A 32 -14.60 -9.39 -11.39
C LYS A 32 -14.87 -9.34 -9.88
N ALA A 33 -14.23 -8.37 -9.25
CA ALA A 33 -14.62 -7.83 -7.97
C ALA A 33 -14.58 -6.30 -8.13
N ASP A 34 -15.50 -5.79 -8.94
CA ASP A 34 -16.24 -4.59 -8.52
C ASP A 34 -17.14 -4.97 -7.33
N GLU A 35 -16.54 -5.60 -6.31
CA GLU A 35 -17.14 -5.76 -5.00
C GLU A 35 -17.12 -4.36 -4.43
N GLU A 36 -18.29 -3.73 -4.48
CA GLU A 36 -18.67 -2.67 -3.57
C GLU A 36 -18.17 -3.08 -2.18
N PHE A 37 -17.19 -2.34 -1.63
CA PHE A 37 -16.60 -2.69 -0.35
C PHE A 37 -17.73 -2.83 0.69
N ARG A 38 -17.71 -3.96 1.40
CA ARG A 38 -18.57 -4.26 2.55
C ARG A 38 -17.72 -4.91 3.63
N LEU A 39 -17.98 -4.53 4.87
CA LEU A 39 -17.49 -5.24 6.04
C LEU A 39 -17.96 -6.69 5.96
N GLU A 40 -17.06 -7.61 6.30
CA GLU A 40 -17.33 -9.06 6.21
C GLU A 40 -17.51 -9.68 7.58
N TYR A 41 -16.83 -9.13 8.59
CA TYR A 41 -16.82 -9.67 9.94
C TYR A 41 -17.69 -8.87 10.91
N ILE A 42 -17.95 -7.60 10.60
CA ILE A 42 -18.78 -6.72 11.41
C ILE A 42 -20.21 -6.77 10.89
N ASP A 43 -21.10 -7.38 11.68
CA ASP A 43 -22.55 -7.28 11.52
C ASP A 43 -23.10 -6.33 12.60
N THR A 44 -23.73 -5.23 12.18
CA THR A 44 -24.22 -4.18 13.08
C THR A 44 -25.52 -4.54 13.79
N ASP A 45 -26.23 -5.56 13.32
CA ASP A 45 -27.60 -5.88 13.75
C ASP A 45 -27.65 -6.94 14.86
N ILE A 46 -26.54 -7.64 15.12
CA ILE A 46 -26.44 -8.65 16.18
C ILE A 46 -25.71 -8.05 17.39
N PRO A 47 -26.35 -7.94 18.57
CA PRO A 47 -25.66 -7.50 19.78
C PRO A 47 -24.65 -8.57 20.21
N LEU A 48 -23.37 -8.18 20.26
CA LEU A 48 -22.25 -9.01 20.67
C LEU A 48 -21.69 -8.53 22.01
N SER A 49 -21.04 -9.41 22.78
CA SER A 49 -20.25 -8.98 23.94
C SER A 49 -19.04 -8.16 23.46
N PRO A 50 -18.58 -7.14 24.22
CA PRO A 50 -17.46 -6.30 23.82
C PRO A 50 -16.19 -7.07 23.41
N GLU A 51 -15.89 -8.19 24.04
CA GLU A 51 -14.75 -9.05 23.74
C GLU A 51 -14.86 -9.71 22.36
N VAL A 52 -16.07 -10.11 21.96
CA VAL A 52 -16.34 -10.71 20.64
C VAL A 52 -16.32 -9.62 19.58
N SER A 53 -16.88 -8.44 19.89
CA SER A 53 -16.82 -7.28 18.99
C SER A 53 -15.39 -6.87 18.67
N LEU A 54 -14.49 -6.85 19.67
CA LEU A 54 -13.07 -6.60 19.46
C LEU A 54 -12.42 -7.62 18.53
N LEU A 55 -12.79 -8.90 18.64
CA LEU A 55 -12.24 -9.95 17.79
C LEU A 55 -12.68 -9.77 16.33
N GLU A 56 -13.96 -9.48 16.08
CA GLU A 56 -14.46 -9.23 14.71
C GLU A 56 -13.86 -7.95 14.13
N ALA A 57 -13.75 -6.88 14.91
CA ALA A 57 -13.07 -5.65 14.48
C ALA A 57 -11.61 -5.92 14.10
N ARG A 58 -10.89 -6.75 14.87
CA ARG A 58 -9.50 -7.11 14.54
C ARG A 58 -9.38 -7.86 13.23
N LYS A 59 -10.29 -8.78 12.90
CA LYS A 59 -10.31 -9.48 11.60
C LYS A 59 -10.55 -8.51 10.45
N GLU A 60 -11.47 -7.56 10.64
CA GLU A 60 -11.77 -6.53 9.64
C GLU A 60 -10.56 -5.58 9.44
N ILE A 61 -9.86 -5.22 10.52
CA ILE A 61 -8.61 -4.45 10.45
C ILE A 61 -7.50 -5.24 9.74
N ALA A 62 -7.39 -6.54 9.97
CA ALA A 62 -6.45 -7.39 9.21
C ALA A 62 -6.79 -7.41 7.71
N LYS A 63 -8.08 -7.43 7.36
CA LYS A 63 -8.55 -7.29 5.97
C LYS A 63 -8.22 -5.90 5.41
N PHE A 64 -8.37 -4.85 6.20
CA PHE A 64 -7.96 -3.49 5.84
C PHE A 64 -6.45 -3.44 5.53
N GLY A 65 -5.61 -4.01 6.39
CA GLY A 65 -4.16 -4.14 6.14
C GLY A 65 -3.82 -4.87 4.83
N ARG A 66 -4.60 -5.90 4.45
CA ARG A 66 -4.43 -6.60 3.17
C ARG A 66 -4.87 -5.75 1.97
N ILE A 67 -5.88 -4.90 2.14
CA ILE A 67 -6.34 -3.95 1.11
C ILE A 67 -5.26 -2.89 0.87
N THR A 68 -4.69 -2.31 1.92
CA THR A 68 -3.58 -1.36 1.81
C THR A 68 -2.32 -1.99 1.22
N GLN A 69 -2.00 -3.25 1.55
CA GLN A 69 -0.91 -3.98 0.89
C GLN A 69 -1.15 -4.16 -0.62
N LYS A 70 -2.40 -4.36 -1.09
CA LYS A 70 -2.70 -4.41 -2.53
C LYS A 70 -2.37 -3.07 -3.23
N MET A 71 -2.57 -1.94 -2.55
CA MET A 71 -2.19 -0.62 -3.09
C MET A 71 -0.69 -0.51 -3.33
N LEU A 72 0.15 -1.07 -2.46
CA LEU A 72 1.60 -1.18 -2.69
C LEU A 72 1.90 -1.92 -4.00
N GLY A 73 1.19 -3.01 -4.28
CA GLY A 73 1.28 -3.76 -5.53
C GLY A 73 0.91 -2.93 -6.77
N TYR A 74 -0.18 -2.16 -6.69
CA TYR A 74 -0.56 -1.25 -7.79
C TYR A 74 0.46 -0.14 -8.00
N LEU A 75 0.97 0.45 -6.92
CA LEU A 75 1.99 1.49 -6.99
C LEU A 75 3.30 0.98 -7.59
N ARG A 76 3.74 -0.23 -7.21
CA ARG A 76 4.89 -0.93 -7.79
C ARG A 76 4.72 -1.10 -9.30
N ASN A 77 3.56 -1.56 -9.73
CA ASN A 77 3.26 -1.72 -11.16
C ASN A 77 3.23 -0.37 -11.88
N LEU A 78 2.66 0.66 -11.26
CA LEU A 78 2.58 2.01 -11.82
C LEU A 78 3.96 2.63 -12.05
N LEU A 79 4.91 2.38 -11.15
CA LEU A 79 6.27 2.91 -11.23
C LEU A 79 7.02 2.46 -12.49
N VAL A 80 6.73 1.25 -12.99
CA VAL A 80 7.43 0.63 -14.13
C VAL A 80 6.60 0.58 -15.42
N GLN A 81 5.30 0.88 -15.35
CA GLN A 81 4.39 0.73 -16.49
C GLN A 81 4.63 1.78 -17.58
N THR A 82 4.79 1.33 -18.82
CA THR A 82 5.00 2.17 -20.00
C THR A 82 3.76 2.36 -20.85
N ASP A 83 2.82 1.40 -20.82
CA ASP A 83 1.58 1.48 -21.57
C ASP A 83 0.58 2.47 -20.93
N ALA A 84 0.07 3.41 -21.73
CA ALA A 84 -0.77 4.48 -21.23
C ALA A 84 -2.12 4.01 -20.68
N VAL A 85 -2.72 2.99 -21.30
CA VAL A 85 -4.00 2.44 -20.86
C VAL A 85 -3.84 1.77 -19.51
N GLN A 86 -2.82 0.91 -19.37
CA GLN A 86 -2.53 0.23 -18.11
C GLN A 86 -2.16 1.20 -16.99
N ARG A 87 -1.46 2.31 -17.29
CA ARG A 87 -1.18 3.35 -16.30
C ARG A 87 -2.45 3.99 -15.75
N ASN A 88 -3.36 4.40 -16.63
CA ASN A 88 -4.62 5.01 -16.21
C ASN A 88 -5.45 4.03 -15.37
N MET A 89 -5.51 2.76 -15.78
CA MET A 89 -6.16 1.72 -14.98
C MET A 89 -5.57 1.57 -13.57
N LEU A 90 -4.24 1.66 -13.43
CA LEU A 90 -3.58 1.58 -12.12
C LEU A 90 -3.83 2.82 -11.26
N LEU A 91 -3.86 4.02 -11.87
CA LEU A 91 -4.23 5.26 -11.17
C LEU A 91 -5.67 5.21 -10.66
N ASP A 92 -6.61 4.74 -11.50
CA ASP A 92 -8.01 4.56 -11.12
C ASP A 92 -8.15 3.52 -10.00
N LYS A 93 -7.39 2.42 -10.05
CA LYS A 93 -7.34 1.44 -8.96
C LYS A 93 -6.83 2.03 -7.66
N LEU A 94 -5.74 2.80 -7.68
CA LEU A 94 -5.19 3.45 -6.49
C LEU A 94 -6.17 4.45 -5.87
N LYS A 95 -6.84 5.26 -6.70
CA LYS A 95 -7.90 6.15 -6.24
C LYS A 95 -9.07 5.38 -5.62
N LYS A 96 -9.60 4.38 -6.32
CA LYS A 96 -10.73 3.56 -5.82
C LYS A 96 -10.39 2.88 -4.49
N TYR A 97 -9.14 2.42 -4.33
CA TYR A 97 -8.72 1.77 -3.08
C TYR A 97 -8.58 2.76 -1.93
N GLU A 98 -8.14 4.00 -2.17
CA GLU A 98 -8.14 5.05 -1.14
C GLU A 98 -9.58 5.40 -0.70
N GLU A 99 -10.52 5.53 -1.63
CA GLU A 99 -11.95 5.71 -1.29
C GLU A 99 -12.50 4.52 -0.47
N ILE A 100 -11.97 3.30 -0.69
CA ILE A 100 -12.31 2.13 0.12
C ILE A 100 -11.68 2.21 1.50
N THR A 101 -10.42 2.64 1.63
CA THR A 101 -9.73 2.77 2.93
C THR A 101 -10.44 3.77 3.83
N ASP A 102 -10.85 4.90 3.26
CA ASP A 102 -11.58 5.97 3.96
C ASP A 102 -12.93 5.46 4.50
N ARG A 103 -13.66 4.70 3.68
CA ARG A 103 -14.91 4.04 4.10
C ARG A 103 -14.70 3.02 5.20
N ILE A 104 -13.65 2.20 5.11
CA ILE A 104 -13.33 1.21 6.16
C ILE A 104 -13.08 1.92 7.49
N GLU A 105 -12.28 2.99 7.49
CA GLU A 105 -11.98 3.74 8.72
C GLU A 105 -13.27 4.24 9.39
N VAL A 106 -14.18 4.83 8.62
CA VAL A 106 -15.45 5.33 9.14
C VAL A 106 -16.32 4.20 9.68
N GLU A 107 -16.52 3.12 8.91
CA GLU A 107 -17.43 2.04 9.29
C GLU A 107 -16.90 1.24 10.50
N VAL A 108 -15.59 0.90 10.51
CA VAL A 108 -14.95 0.22 11.66
C VAL A 108 -14.85 1.14 12.88
N GLY A 109 -14.53 2.42 12.68
CA GLY A 109 -14.46 3.41 13.75
C GLY A 109 -15.80 3.63 14.44
N ALA A 110 -16.89 3.69 13.67
CA ALA A 110 -18.24 3.76 14.22
C ALA A 110 -18.60 2.52 15.04
N TYR A 111 -18.25 1.34 14.55
CA TYR A 111 -18.47 0.07 15.25
C TYR A 111 -17.70 -0.01 16.59
N LEU A 112 -16.42 0.37 16.57
CA LEU A 112 -15.56 0.42 17.76
C LEU A 112 -16.07 1.45 18.78
N THR A 113 -16.52 2.61 18.31
CA THR A 113 -17.08 3.66 19.18
C THR A 113 -18.37 3.20 19.86
N LYS A 114 -19.28 2.53 19.12
CA LYS A 114 -20.48 1.92 19.69
C LYS A 114 -20.10 0.91 20.78
N THR A 115 -19.16 0.01 20.47
CA THR A 115 -18.66 -0.99 21.44
C THR A 115 -18.07 -0.34 22.69
N ALA A 116 -17.35 0.79 22.54
CA ALA A 116 -16.78 1.51 23.68
C ALA A 116 -17.85 2.07 24.63
N THR A 117 -18.99 2.53 24.12
CA THR A 117 -20.08 3.04 24.96
C THR A 117 -20.74 1.94 25.81
N GLU A 118 -20.66 0.69 25.37
CA GLU A 118 -21.20 -0.47 26.07
C GLU A 118 -20.17 -1.08 27.04
N ALA A 119 -18.87 -0.84 26.81
CA ALA A 119 -17.79 -1.32 27.65
C ALA A 119 -17.81 -0.69 29.04
N ARG A 120 -17.78 -1.52 30.10
CA ARG A 120 -17.66 -1.10 31.51
C ARG A 120 -16.30 -1.41 32.13
N ASN A 121 -15.31 -1.78 31.30
CA ASN A 121 -13.99 -2.22 31.70
C ASN A 121 -12.91 -1.35 31.02
N GLU A 122 -11.97 -0.80 31.80
CA GLU A 122 -10.87 0.02 31.30
C GLU A 122 -9.94 -0.75 30.34
N GLU A 123 -9.75 -2.05 30.57
CA GLU A 123 -8.92 -2.88 29.69
C GLU A 123 -9.52 -2.99 28.28
N VAL A 124 -10.84 -3.17 28.18
CA VAL A 124 -11.56 -3.19 26.92
C VAL A 124 -11.47 -1.83 26.24
N SER A 125 -11.67 -0.74 26.99
CA SER A 125 -11.53 0.62 26.48
C SER A 125 -10.13 0.91 25.92
N ALA A 126 -9.07 0.44 26.59
CA ALA A 126 -7.70 0.59 26.11
C ALA A 126 -7.48 -0.15 24.78
N ARG A 127 -7.98 -1.39 24.66
CA ARG A 127 -7.90 -2.15 23.40
C ARG A 127 -8.67 -1.45 22.28
N ILE A 128 -9.84 -0.88 22.55
CA ILE A 128 -10.60 -0.12 21.55
C ILE A 128 -9.80 1.10 21.07
N ARG A 129 -9.17 1.85 21.97
CA ARG A 129 -8.31 2.99 21.59
C ARG A 129 -7.17 2.55 20.67
N GLY A 130 -6.56 1.40 20.94
CA GLY A 130 -5.54 0.83 20.06
C GLY A 130 -6.06 0.46 18.68
N LEU A 131 -7.22 -0.18 18.59
CA LEU A 131 -7.83 -0.49 17.29
C LEU A 131 -8.22 0.78 16.51
N LEU A 132 -8.69 1.84 17.19
CA LEU A 132 -8.97 3.15 16.59
C LEU A 132 -7.69 3.82 16.05
N ALA A 133 -6.58 3.73 16.78
CA ALA A 133 -5.29 4.24 16.29
C ALA A 133 -4.83 3.48 15.04
N ILE A 134 -4.96 2.15 15.05
CA ILE A 134 -4.56 1.27 13.94
C ILE A 134 -5.35 1.59 12.66
N ILE A 135 -6.67 1.77 12.72
CA ILE A 135 -7.45 2.10 11.51
C ILE A 135 -7.02 3.44 10.92
N GLY A 136 -6.71 4.44 11.75
CA GLY A 136 -6.22 5.73 11.29
C GLY A 136 -4.83 5.65 10.67
N ASP A 137 -3.93 4.83 11.21
CA ASP A 137 -2.62 4.61 10.57
C ASP A 137 -2.73 3.86 9.24
N LEU A 138 -3.66 2.89 9.12
CA LEU A 138 -3.92 2.20 7.84
C LEU A 138 -4.55 3.12 6.79
N GLU A 139 -5.46 4.01 7.19
CA GLU A 139 -6.03 5.04 6.31
C GLU A 139 -4.91 5.94 5.76
N ARG A 140 -4.07 6.51 6.64
CA ARG A 140 -2.93 7.35 6.24
C ARG A 140 -1.99 6.66 5.26
N VAL A 141 -1.78 5.35 5.41
CA VAL A 141 -0.99 4.56 4.44
C VAL A 141 -1.65 4.53 3.07
N GLY A 142 -2.97 4.28 3.01
CA GLY A 142 -3.74 4.37 1.77
C GLY A 142 -3.65 5.74 1.12
N ASP A 143 -3.78 6.79 1.94
CA ASP A 143 -3.70 8.19 1.57
C ASP A 143 -2.34 8.55 0.96
N ILE A 144 -1.25 8.14 1.62
CA ILE A 144 0.13 8.32 1.11
C ILE A 144 0.31 7.61 -0.24
N PHE A 145 -0.20 6.38 -0.40
CA PHE A 145 -0.11 5.68 -1.68
C PHE A 145 -0.88 6.39 -2.79
N PHE A 146 -2.05 6.95 -2.49
CA PHE A 146 -2.77 7.78 -3.44
C PHE A 146 -1.97 9.02 -3.83
N GLN A 147 -1.38 9.74 -2.86
CA GLN A 147 -0.52 10.90 -3.15
C GLN A 147 0.71 10.53 -4.00
N MET A 148 1.36 9.40 -3.72
CA MET A 148 2.46 8.88 -4.53
C MET A 148 2.01 8.58 -5.96
N SER A 149 0.80 8.06 -6.15
CA SER A 149 0.22 7.83 -7.48
C SER A 149 0.06 9.14 -8.27
N LYS A 150 -0.40 10.22 -7.62
CA LYS A 150 -0.53 11.56 -8.22
C LYS A 150 0.82 12.17 -8.59
N GLN A 151 1.85 11.93 -7.77
CA GLN A 151 3.22 12.33 -8.07
C GLN A 151 3.76 11.62 -9.32
N LEU A 152 3.48 10.32 -9.46
CA LEU A 152 3.84 9.54 -10.63
C LEU A 152 3.06 9.97 -11.89
N GLU A 153 1.77 10.26 -11.74
CA GLU A 153 0.95 10.81 -12.83
C GLU A 153 1.51 12.16 -13.32
N ARG A 154 1.84 13.06 -12.40
CA ARG A 154 2.46 14.36 -12.71
C ARG A 154 3.79 14.18 -13.46
N LYS A 155 4.64 13.26 -13.02
CA LYS A 155 5.89 12.92 -13.71
C LYS A 155 5.62 12.52 -15.17
N MET A 156 4.56 11.75 -15.42
CA MET A 156 4.20 11.31 -16.76
C MET A 156 3.67 12.46 -17.62
N ALA A 157 2.79 13.30 -17.06
CA ALA A 157 2.26 14.49 -17.73
C ALA A 157 3.38 15.46 -18.14
N ASP A 158 4.36 15.67 -17.27
CA ASP A 158 5.53 16.52 -17.51
C ASP A 158 6.63 15.83 -18.36
N ARG A 159 6.38 14.60 -18.84
CA ARG A 159 7.33 13.77 -19.64
C ARG A 159 8.70 13.62 -18.98
N LEU A 160 8.72 13.53 -17.66
CA LEU A 160 9.92 13.34 -16.85
C LEU A 160 10.27 11.85 -16.77
N TRP A 161 11.56 11.54 -16.65
CA TRP A 161 12.06 10.17 -16.58
C TRP A 161 12.99 10.01 -15.40
N PHE A 162 12.80 8.92 -14.66
CA PHE A 162 13.77 8.47 -13.68
C PHE A 162 14.91 7.73 -14.38
N SER A 163 16.13 7.94 -13.88
CA SER A 163 17.27 7.10 -14.25
C SER A 163 17.02 5.64 -13.85
N PRO A 164 17.71 4.66 -14.46
CA PRO A 164 17.63 3.26 -14.04
C PRO A 164 17.91 3.10 -12.54
N GLU A 165 18.94 3.76 -12.04
CA GLU A 165 19.33 3.75 -10.62
C GLU A 165 18.22 4.31 -9.71
N GLN A 166 17.57 5.41 -10.08
CA GLN A 166 16.45 5.96 -9.31
C GLN A 166 15.27 4.97 -9.22
N ARG A 167 14.96 4.28 -10.33
CA ARG A 167 13.89 3.28 -10.33
C ARG A 167 14.24 2.09 -9.46
N GLU A 168 15.46 1.57 -9.57
CA GLU A 168 15.94 0.47 -8.73
C GLU A 168 15.94 0.84 -7.24
N ASN A 169 16.35 2.07 -6.92
CA ASN A 169 16.33 2.58 -5.56
C ASN A 169 14.92 2.61 -4.97
N LEU A 170 13.94 3.13 -5.73
CA LEU A 170 12.53 3.14 -5.34
C LEU A 170 11.96 1.73 -5.22
N MET A 171 12.24 0.84 -6.18
CA MET A 171 11.79 -0.57 -6.11
C MET A 171 12.27 -1.24 -4.83
N GLY A 172 13.53 -1.04 -4.45
CA GLY A 172 14.02 -1.59 -3.18
C GLY A 172 13.51 -0.88 -1.92
N MET A 173 12.92 0.33 -2.01
CA MET A 173 12.11 0.88 -0.91
C MET A 173 10.77 0.13 -0.82
N LEU A 174 10.11 -0.11 -1.95
CA LEU A 174 8.86 -0.86 -2.01
C LEU A 174 9.01 -2.32 -1.56
N ASP A 175 10.18 -2.92 -1.76
CA ASP A 175 10.50 -4.27 -1.24
C ASP A 175 10.56 -4.29 0.29
N LEU A 176 11.16 -3.27 0.91
CA LEU A 176 11.18 -3.15 2.37
C LEU A 176 9.78 -2.86 2.93
N LEU A 177 8.95 -2.10 2.21
CA LEU A 177 7.56 -1.91 2.60
C LEU A 177 6.77 -3.20 2.54
N ASP A 178 6.97 -4.03 1.51
CA ASP A 178 6.29 -5.32 1.42
C ASP A 178 6.66 -6.23 2.60
N GLU A 179 7.94 -6.23 2.99
CA GLU A 179 8.41 -6.93 4.20
C GLU A 179 7.75 -6.38 5.47
N ALA A 180 7.64 -5.05 5.61
CA ALA A 180 6.96 -4.41 6.73
C ALA A 180 5.46 -4.78 6.80
N PHE A 181 4.78 -4.81 5.65
CA PHE A 181 3.39 -5.29 5.57
C PHE A 181 3.26 -6.75 6.00
N VAL A 182 4.17 -7.62 5.58
CA VAL A 182 4.15 -9.03 5.99
C VAL A 182 4.30 -9.16 7.51
N VAL A 183 5.20 -8.39 8.12
CA VAL A 183 5.38 -8.39 9.58
C VAL A 183 4.15 -7.84 10.28
N MET A 184 3.63 -6.69 9.86
CA MET A 184 2.44 -6.05 10.43
C MET A 184 1.20 -6.95 10.31
N LEU A 185 0.98 -7.60 9.17
CA LEU A 185 -0.14 -8.52 8.97
C LEU A 185 -0.01 -9.77 9.85
N ARG A 186 1.19 -10.33 9.98
CA ARG A 186 1.46 -11.43 10.91
C ARG A 186 1.12 -11.03 12.36
N ASN A 187 1.44 -9.80 12.74
CA ASN A 187 1.13 -9.26 14.06
C ASN A 187 -0.38 -9.07 14.26
N LEU A 188 -1.10 -8.59 13.24
CA LEU A 188 -2.56 -8.45 13.24
C LEU A 188 -3.28 -9.80 13.32
N ASP A 189 -2.81 -10.82 12.60
CA ASP A 189 -3.43 -12.15 12.57
C ASP A 189 -3.02 -13.04 13.78
N GLY A 190 -1.94 -12.71 14.49
CA GLY A 190 -1.37 -13.53 15.58
C GLY A 190 -2.00 -13.36 16.97
N ASP A 191 -1.52 -14.11 17.97
CA ASP A 191 -1.90 -13.88 19.38
C ASP A 191 -1.24 -12.60 19.90
N ALA A 192 -2.05 -11.69 20.46
CA ALA A 192 -1.55 -10.45 21.04
C ALA A 192 -0.52 -10.70 22.17
N GLU A 193 -0.72 -11.75 22.97
CA GLU A 193 0.19 -12.11 24.08
C GLU A 193 1.57 -12.63 23.63
N LYS A 194 1.71 -13.00 22.36
CA LYS A 194 2.97 -13.51 21.77
C LYS A 194 3.59 -12.53 20.79
N LEU A 195 3.04 -11.32 20.72
CA LEU A 195 3.50 -10.28 19.82
C LEU A 195 4.93 -9.85 20.22
N SER A 196 5.86 -9.91 19.28
CA SER A 196 7.19 -9.32 19.40
C SER A 196 7.33 -8.20 18.37
N LEU A 197 7.79 -7.05 18.83
CA LEU A 197 8.06 -5.88 18.01
C LEU A 197 9.43 -5.97 17.30
N ASP A 198 10.30 -6.90 17.67
CA ASP A 198 11.69 -6.95 17.20
C ASP A 198 11.78 -6.95 15.66
N ALA A 199 10.95 -7.76 15.01
CA ALA A 199 10.91 -7.83 13.55
C ALA A 199 10.35 -6.54 12.91
N ALA A 200 9.37 -5.88 13.54
CA ALA A 200 8.80 -4.64 13.04
C ALA A 200 9.84 -3.50 13.14
N VAL A 201 10.48 -3.37 14.29
CA VAL A 201 11.58 -2.43 14.56
C VAL A 201 12.75 -2.67 13.61
N GLU A 202 13.16 -3.92 13.38
CA GLU A 202 14.26 -4.22 12.47
C GLU A 202 13.99 -3.73 11.04
N VAL A 203 12.78 -3.99 10.53
CA VAL A 203 12.38 -3.60 9.17
C VAL A 203 12.24 -2.07 9.06
N GLU A 204 11.63 -1.40 10.04
CA GLU A 204 11.56 0.06 10.12
C GLU A 204 12.96 0.68 10.05
N GLN A 205 13.93 0.16 10.82
CA GLN A 205 15.28 0.71 10.81
C GLN A 205 15.96 0.52 9.47
N ARG A 206 15.65 -0.58 8.76
CA ARG A 206 16.15 -0.81 7.39
C ARG A 206 15.54 0.17 6.41
N ILE A 207 14.23 0.48 6.51
CA ILE A 207 13.55 1.50 5.71
C ILE A 207 14.22 2.86 5.94
N ASN A 208 14.39 3.25 7.21
CA ASN A 208 14.98 4.52 7.60
C ASN A 208 16.42 4.66 7.10
N ARG A 209 17.26 3.64 7.32
CA ARG A 209 18.64 3.61 6.80
C ARG A 209 18.69 3.71 5.28
N ARG A 210 17.77 3.06 4.56
CA ARG A 210 17.71 3.12 3.10
C ARG A 210 17.31 4.52 2.64
N ARG A 211 16.27 5.11 3.22
CA ARG A 211 15.83 6.49 2.93
C ARG A 211 16.98 7.49 3.14
N ASP A 212 17.72 7.39 4.23
CA ASP A 212 18.86 8.29 4.51
C ASP A 212 20.01 8.12 3.51
N LYS A 213 20.29 6.88 3.10
CA LYS A 213 21.25 6.60 2.03
C LYS A 213 20.82 7.26 0.71
N LEU A 214 19.55 7.10 0.33
CA LEU A 214 19.00 7.70 -0.90
C LEU A 214 19.02 9.23 -0.84
N ARG A 215 18.67 9.82 0.31
CA ARG A 215 18.72 11.27 0.53
C ARG A 215 20.12 11.84 0.37
N ARG A 216 21.14 11.21 0.98
CA ARG A 216 22.54 11.63 0.84
C ARG A 216 23.03 11.52 -0.61
N ALA A 217 22.72 10.42 -1.28
CA ALA A 217 23.07 10.24 -2.69
C ALA A 217 22.38 11.28 -3.58
N HIS A 218 21.09 11.54 -3.34
CA HIS A 218 20.32 12.53 -4.06
C HIS A 218 20.92 13.94 -3.94
N LEU A 219 21.23 14.39 -2.72
CA LEU A 219 21.83 15.70 -2.47
C LEU A 219 23.15 15.89 -3.24
N LYS A 220 24.03 14.88 -3.21
CA LYS A 220 25.29 14.90 -3.98
C LYS A 220 25.05 14.99 -5.49
N SER A 221 24.02 14.34 -6.00
CA SER A 221 23.64 14.43 -7.42
C SER A 221 23.08 15.81 -7.78
N VAL A 222 22.39 16.50 -6.85
CA VAL A 222 21.91 17.90 -7.06
C VAL A 222 23.11 18.81 -7.27
N GLU A 223 24.10 18.73 -6.38
CA GLU A 223 25.28 19.60 -6.35
C GLU A 223 26.15 19.50 -7.62
N THR A 224 26.14 18.32 -8.25
CA THR A 224 26.90 18.04 -9.48
C THR A 224 26.16 18.43 -10.76
N GLY A 225 24.92 18.92 -10.67
CA GLY A 225 24.12 19.37 -11.81
C GLY A 225 23.64 18.25 -12.74
N SER A 226 23.59 17.00 -12.27
CA SER A 226 23.51 15.81 -13.11
C SER A 226 22.09 15.34 -13.49
N TYR A 227 21.02 16.11 -13.24
CA TYR A 227 19.66 15.70 -13.63
C TYR A 227 18.62 16.84 -13.70
N ASN A 228 17.44 16.53 -14.26
CA ASN A 228 16.28 17.43 -14.31
C ASN A 228 15.69 17.67 -12.89
N VAL A 229 15.83 18.89 -12.37
CA VAL A 229 15.40 19.29 -11.01
C VAL A 229 13.99 18.80 -10.66
N LYS A 230 13.01 18.94 -11.56
CA LYS A 230 11.63 18.48 -11.31
C LYS A 230 11.55 16.98 -11.09
N SER A 231 12.28 16.19 -11.88
CA SER A 231 12.33 14.74 -11.70
C SER A 231 13.00 14.35 -10.40
N GLY A 232 13.99 15.12 -9.95
CA GLY A 232 14.64 14.88 -8.65
C GLY A 232 13.73 15.14 -7.46
N LEU A 233 12.94 16.20 -7.51
CA LEU A 233 11.96 16.50 -6.45
C LEU A 233 10.92 15.39 -6.31
N ILE A 234 10.34 14.94 -7.43
CA ILE A 234 9.39 13.81 -7.40
C ILE A 234 10.07 12.54 -6.85
N TYR A 235 11.31 12.28 -7.24
CA TYR A 235 12.07 11.14 -6.71
C TYR A 235 12.30 11.25 -5.20
N SER A 236 12.65 12.44 -4.68
CA SER A 236 12.85 12.65 -3.26
C SER A 236 11.58 12.53 -2.44
N ASP A 237 10.48 13.03 -2.99
CA ASP A 237 9.18 12.93 -2.34
C ASP A 237 8.75 11.47 -2.25
N LEU A 238 8.92 10.67 -3.32
CA LEU A 238 8.54 9.26 -3.34
C LEU A 238 9.31 8.41 -2.30
N PHE A 239 10.63 8.53 -2.20
CA PHE A 239 11.35 7.74 -1.19
C PHE A 239 11.06 8.21 0.24
N SER A 240 10.70 9.48 0.42
CA SER A 240 10.30 10.01 1.73
C SER A 240 8.91 9.52 2.10
N SER A 241 7.97 9.50 1.15
CA SER A 241 6.64 8.89 1.33
C SER A 241 6.74 7.40 1.66
N CYS A 242 7.69 6.67 1.06
CA CYS A 242 7.92 5.28 1.44
C CYS A 242 8.32 5.15 2.92
N GLU A 243 9.17 6.03 3.43
CA GLU A 243 9.55 5.96 4.85
C GLU A 243 8.39 6.28 5.78
N LYS A 244 7.58 7.30 5.48
CA LYS A 244 6.34 7.57 6.22
C LYS A 244 5.37 6.39 6.25
N VAL A 245 5.25 5.65 5.13
CA VAL A 245 4.46 4.40 5.14
C VAL A 245 5.06 3.40 6.13
N GLY A 246 6.39 3.25 6.15
CA GLY A 246 7.09 2.43 7.14
C GLY A 246 6.77 2.82 8.58
N ASP A 247 6.77 4.12 8.89
CA ASP A 247 6.43 4.66 10.21
C ASP A 247 4.99 4.27 10.63
N HIS A 248 4.02 4.42 9.73
CA HIS A 248 2.64 4.01 10.03
C HIS A 248 2.51 2.49 10.21
N LEU A 249 3.26 1.68 9.47
CA LEU A 249 3.22 0.21 9.61
C LEU A 249 3.79 -0.27 10.96
N ILE A 250 4.83 0.38 11.48
CA ILE A 250 5.33 0.06 12.83
C ILE A 250 4.36 0.53 13.91
N ASN A 251 3.75 1.72 13.77
CA ASN A 251 2.74 2.22 14.71
C ASN A 251 1.58 1.22 14.89
N VAL A 252 1.15 0.55 13.81
CA VAL A 252 0.13 -0.51 13.89
C VAL A 252 0.60 -1.65 14.81
N SER A 253 1.86 -2.05 14.71
CA SER A 253 2.41 -3.11 15.57
C SER A 253 2.56 -2.66 17.03
N GLU A 254 3.02 -1.43 17.27
CA GLU A 254 3.15 -0.84 18.61
C GLU A 254 1.78 -0.68 19.29
N ALA A 255 0.77 -0.25 18.55
CA ALA A 255 -0.60 -0.13 19.05
C ALA A 255 -1.20 -1.49 19.44
N LEU A 256 -0.86 -2.57 18.72
CA LEU A 256 -1.24 -3.93 19.12
C LEU A 256 -0.52 -4.41 20.39
N ALA A 257 0.72 -3.97 20.61
CA ALA A 257 1.49 -4.27 21.82
C ALA A 257 1.05 -3.43 23.03
N GLY A 258 0.23 -2.39 22.82
CA GLY A 258 -0.21 -1.48 23.86
C GLY A 258 0.79 -0.36 24.18
N GLU A 259 1.72 -0.07 23.26
CA GLU A 259 2.76 0.96 23.41
C GLU A 259 2.34 2.33 22.84
N ILE A 260 1.07 2.72 23.04
CA ILE A 260 0.47 3.96 22.52
C ILE A 260 0.70 5.14 23.46
#